data_AF-A0AA92V1W1-F1
#
_entry.id   AF-A0AA92V1W1-F1
#
_cell.length_a   1.000
_cell.length_b   1.000
_cell.length_c   1.000
_cell.angle_alpha   90.00
_cell.angle_beta   90.00
_cell.angle_gamma   90.00
#
_symmetry.space_group_name_H-M   'P 1'
#
loop_
_entity.id
_entity.type
_entity.pdbx_description
1 polymer ?
#
loop_
_entity_poly.entity_id
_entity_poly.type
_entity_poly.pdbx_seq_one_letter_code
_entity_poly.pdbx_strand_id
1 'polypeptide(L)'
;MSLSEIKQLVSIAFQAGRMDAQFEMGLRSDKIRRKDAECYLASKGFEKQMIDKWVKNRLMKEYVGDSKNSPRYYSLKEINELVVSCQIKKMII
;
A
#
# COMPACT_ATOMS: atom_id res chain seq x y z
N MET A 1 -4.64 -21.05 12.01
CA MET A 1 -5.42 -19.92 11.47
C MET A 1 -6.76 -19.88 12.18
N SER A 2 -7.01 -18.81 12.94
CA SER A 2 -8.27 -18.60 13.64
C SER A 2 -9.30 -17.91 12.74
N LEU A 3 -10.59 -18.05 13.06
CA LEU A 3 -11.67 -17.37 12.36
C LEU A 3 -11.51 -15.83 12.39
N SER A 4 -10.88 -15.29 13.43
CA SER A 4 -10.60 -13.86 13.58
C SER A 4 -9.60 -13.36 12.54
N GLU A 5 -8.52 -14.11 12.31
CA GLU A 5 -7.50 -13.77 11.30
C GLU A 5 -8.09 -13.79 9.88
N ILE A 6 -8.94 -14.78 9.59
CA ILE A 6 -9.65 -14.87 8.30
C ILE A 6 -10.58 -13.66 8.11
N LYS A 7 -11.35 -13.29 9.13
CA LYS A 7 -12.25 -12.12 9.07
C LYS A 7 -11.46 -10.83 8.84
N GLN A 8 -10.29 -10.69 9.46
CA GLN A 8 -9.42 -9.52 9.27
C GLN A 8 -8.88 -9.47 7.84
N LEU A 9 -8.42 -10.60 7.28
CA LEU A 9 -7.97 -10.67 5.89
C LEU A 9 -9.06 -10.25 4.91
N VAL A 10 -10.26 -10.83 5.04
CA VAL A 10 -11.42 -10.50 4.18
C VAL A 10 -11.76 -9.01 4.29
N SER A 11 -11.72 -8.45 5.50
CA SER A 11 -12.01 -7.02 5.72
C SER A 11 -11.00 -6.12 5.02
N ILE A 12 -9.71 -6.47 5.04
CA ILE A 12 -8.64 -5.70 4.39
C ILE A 12 -8.76 -5.80 2.87
N ALA A 13 -8.98 -7.00 2.33
CA ALA A 13 -9.20 -7.20 0.89
C ALA A 13 -10.41 -6.42 0.37
N PHE A 14 -11.52 -6.42 1.13
CA PHE A 14 -12.71 -5.66 0.78
C PHE A 14 -12.47 -4.14 0.81
N GLN A 15 -11.71 -3.63 1.79
CA GLN A 15 -11.32 -2.22 1.83
C GLN A 15 -10.43 -1.83 0.65
N ALA A 16 -9.47 -2.68 0.27
CA ALA A 16 -8.62 -2.46 -0.90
C ALA A 16 -9.46 -2.37 -2.19
N GLY A 17 -10.37 -3.33 -2.42
CA GLY A 17 -11.25 -3.31 -3.59
C GLY A 17 -12.18 -2.10 -3.65
N ARG A 18 -12.68 -1.61 -2.51
CA ARG A 18 -13.45 -0.36 -2.44
C ARG A 18 -12.62 0.86 -2.84
N MET A 19 -11.35 0.91 -2.44
CA MET A 19 -10.45 2.00 -2.81
C MET A 19 -10.12 1.96 -4.30
N ASP A 20 -9.88 0.78 -4.86
CA ASP A 20 -9.62 0.61 -6.29
C ASP A 20 -10.77 1.12 -7.14
N ALA A 21 -12.02 0.77 -6.78
CA ALA A 21 -13.20 1.31 -7.43
C ALA A 21 -13.29 2.85 -7.32
N GLN A 22 -12.94 3.43 -6.17
CA GLN A 22 -12.90 4.90 -6.01
C GLN A 22 -11.83 5.56 -6.87
N PHE A 23 -10.68 4.92 -7.08
CA PHE A 23 -9.63 5.41 -7.97
C PHE A 23 -10.08 5.34 -9.44
N GLU A 24 -10.66 4.23 -9.86
CA GLU A 24 -11.16 4.03 -11.23
C GLU A 24 -12.28 5.01 -11.59
N MET A 25 -13.15 5.33 -10.62
CA MET A 25 -14.21 6.33 -10.78
C MET A 25 -13.70 7.78 -10.68
N GLY A 26 -12.41 8.01 -10.44
CA GLY A 26 -11.82 9.35 -10.25
C GLY A 26 -12.28 10.07 -8.98
N LEU A 27 -12.94 9.36 -8.05
CA LEU A 27 -13.44 9.91 -6.78
C LEU A 27 -12.32 10.13 -5.76
N ARG A 28 -11.16 9.50 -5.97
CA ARG A 28 -9.99 9.62 -5.11
C ARG A 28 -8.72 9.63 -5.95
N SER A 29 -7.72 10.39 -5.52
CA SER A 29 -6.39 10.32 -6.14
C SER A 29 -5.65 9.08 -5.65
N ASP A 30 -5.13 8.28 -6.58
CA ASP A 30 -4.25 7.15 -6.30
C ASP A 30 -2.85 7.59 -5.82
N LYS A 31 -2.40 8.78 -6.27
CA LYS A 31 -1.07 9.28 -5.94
C LYS A 31 -1.05 9.90 -4.55
N ILE A 32 -0.26 9.31 -3.66
CA ILE A 32 -0.04 9.83 -2.31
C ILE A 32 1.41 10.24 -2.09
N ARG A 33 1.65 11.22 -1.23
CA ARG A 33 3.01 11.65 -0.88
C ARG A 33 3.69 10.60 -0.01
N ARG A 34 5.02 10.60 -0.03
CA ARG A 34 5.85 9.73 0.83
C ARG A 34 5.42 9.71 2.28
N LYS A 35 5.25 10.89 2.90
CA LYS A 35 4.88 10.99 4.31
C LYS A 35 3.55 10.31 4.61
N ASP A 36 2.57 10.45 3.72
CA ASP A 36 1.25 9.84 3.87
C ASP A 36 1.31 8.32 3.68
N ALA A 37 2.12 7.85 2.71
CA ALA A 37 2.39 6.43 2.50
C ALA A 37 3.04 5.78 3.74
N GLU A 38 4.05 6.44 4.32
CA GLU A 38 4.72 5.97 5.54
C GLU A 38 3.76 5.90 6.74
N CYS A 39 2.91 6.92 6.91
CA CYS A 39 1.87 6.92 7.95
C CYS A 39 0.86 5.80 7.73
N TYR A 40 0.43 5.58 6.48
CA TYR A 40 -0.49 4.50 6.13
C TYR A 40 0.11 3.13 6.48
N LEU A 41 1.34 2.86 6.09
CA LEU A 41 2.04 1.61 6.41
C LEU A 41 2.20 1.39 7.91
N ALA A 42 2.60 2.43 8.65
CA ALA A 42 2.70 2.36 10.11
C ALA A 42 1.35 1.99 10.74
N SER A 43 0.24 2.54 10.25
CA SER A 43 -1.11 2.18 10.73
C SER A 43 -1.49 0.71 10.47
N LYS A 44 -0.85 0.06 9.50
CA LYS A 44 -1.01 -1.37 9.17
C LYS A 44 0.03 -2.27 9.84
N GLY A 45 0.89 -1.72 10.70
CA GLY A 45 1.93 -2.45 11.42
C GLY A 45 3.19 -2.74 10.60
N PHE A 46 3.43 -1.99 9.51
CA PHE A 46 4.64 -2.09 8.70
C PHE A 46 5.64 -0.99 9.06
N GLU A 47 6.93 -1.30 8.98
CA GLU A 47 7.98 -0.31 9.16
C GLU A 47 8.01 0.67 7.99
N LYS A 48 8.26 1.96 8.26
CA LYS A 48 8.31 3.02 7.22
C LYS A 48 9.33 2.73 6.12
N GLN A 49 10.45 2.10 6.47
CA GLN A 49 11.51 1.69 5.55
C GLN A 49 11.08 0.61 4.53
N MET A 50 9.89 0.02 4.68
CA MET A 50 9.36 -0.95 3.72
C MET A 50 9.13 -0.33 2.33
N ILE A 51 8.81 0.96 2.25
CA ILE A 51 8.66 1.67 0.96
C ILE A 51 9.95 1.58 0.15
N ASP A 52 11.10 1.89 0.75
CA ASP A 52 12.38 1.86 0.07
C ASP A 52 12.75 0.43 -0.37
N LYS A 53 12.42 -0.57 0.46
CA LYS A 53 12.62 -1.99 0.12
C LYS A 53 11.76 -2.39 -1.09
N TRP A 54 10.49 -2.01 -1.12
CA TRP A 54 9.57 -2.34 -2.22
C TRP A 54 9.95 -1.65 -3.51
N VAL A 55 10.34 -0.38 -3.47
CA VAL A 55 10.84 0.36 -4.63
C VAL A 55 12.14 -0.26 -5.16
N LYS A 56 13.11 -0.54 -4.28
CA LYS A 56 14.39 -1.18 -4.65
C LYS A 56 14.18 -2.54 -5.31
N ASN A 57 13.20 -3.30 -4.83
CA ASN A 57 12.86 -4.62 -5.37
C ASN A 57 11.92 -4.56 -6.59
N ARG A 58 11.60 -3.36 -7.11
CA ARG A 58 10.69 -3.15 -8.25
C ARG A 58 9.27 -3.69 -8.02
N LEU A 59 8.83 -3.72 -6.76
CA LEU A 59 7.48 -4.14 -6.38
C LEU A 59 6.45 -3.00 -6.46
N MET A 60 6.92 -1.75 -6.49
CA MET A 60 6.10 -0.55 -6.56
C MET A 60 6.87 0.54 -7.32
N LYS A 61 6.17 1.42 -8.03
CA LYS A 61 6.77 2.56 -8.71
C LYS A 61 6.84 3.78 -7.80
N GLU A 62 8.00 4.44 -7.82
CA GLU A 62 8.19 5.78 -7.26
C GLU A 62 8.02 6.81 -8.37
N TYR A 63 7.17 7.81 -8.14
CA TYR A 63 6.96 8.94 -9.04
C TYR A 63 7.70 10.15 -8.47
N VAL A 64 8.78 10.56 -9.14
CA VAL A 64 9.60 11.72 -8.77
C VAL A 64 9.59 12.71 -9.92
N GLY A 65 9.47 14.01 -9.61
CA GLY A 65 9.66 15.06 -10.61
C GLY A 65 11.15 15.28 -10.95
N ASP A 66 11.42 16.10 -11.97
CA ASP A 66 12.76 16.26 -12.54
C ASP A 66 13.79 16.92 -11.61
N SER A 67 13.34 17.53 -10.50
CA SER A 67 14.23 18.20 -9.56
C SER A 67 14.66 17.27 -8.43
N LYS A 68 15.90 17.46 -7.94
CA LYS A 68 16.47 16.69 -6.82
C LYS A 68 15.63 16.75 -5.54
N ASN A 69 14.84 17.82 -5.36
CA ASN A 69 13.97 18.04 -4.22
C ASN A 69 12.48 17.83 -4.54
N SER A 70 12.17 17.24 -5.69
CA SER A 70 10.79 17.01 -6.07
C SER A 70 10.11 16.06 -5.07
N PRO A 71 8.86 16.36 -4.67
CA PRO A 71 8.10 15.48 -3.81
C PRO A 71 7.95 14.10 -4.48
N ARG A 72 8.17 13.06 -3.69
CA ARG A 72 8.01 11.67 -4.10
C ARG A 72 6.57 11.24 -3.87
N TYR A 73 5.97 10.66 -4.89
CA TYR A 73 4.63 10.09 -4.85
C TYR A 73 4.67 8.59 -5.12
N TYR A 74 3.67 7.91 -4.58
CA TYR A 74 3.48 6.46 -4.71
C TYR A 74 2.01 6.17 -5.03
N SER A 75 1.76 5.05 -5.69
CA SER A 75 0.40 4.54 -5.91
C SER A 75 -0.11 3.90 -4.61
N LEU A 76 -1.21 4.40 -4.09
CA LEU A 76 -1.85 3.81 -2.91
C LEU A 76 -2.46 2.44 -3.25
N LYS A 77 -2.87 2.22 -4.51
CA LYS A 77 -3.26 0.90 -5.02
C LYS A 77 -2.11 -0.11 -4.90
N GLU A 78 -0.93 0.19 -5.47
CA GLU A 78 0.23 -0.71 -5.37
C GLU A 78 0.63 -0.98 -3.91
N ILE A 79 0.56 0.04 -3.04
CA ILE A 79 0.80 -0.13 -1.60
C ILE A 79 -0.19 -1.11 -0.97
N ASN A 80 -1.48 -0.99 -1.29
CA ASN A 80 -2.52 -1.87 -0.76
C ASN A 80 -2.31 -3.32 -1.21
N GLU A 81 -2.02 -3.54 -2.49
CA GLU A 81 -1.74 -4.86 -3.04
C GLU A 81 -0.56 -5.53 -2.32
N LEU A 82 0.52 -4.78 -2.05
CA LEU A 82 1.69 -5.28 -1.33
C LEU A 82 1.41 -5.57 0.14
N VAL A 83 0.64 -4.72 0.82
CA VAL A 83 0.21 -4.96 2.20
C VAL A 83 -0.60 -6.25 2.31
N VAL A 84 -1.59 -6.42 1.43
CA VAL A 84 -2.41 -7.65 1.37
C VAL A 84 -1.54 -8.86 1.07
N SER A 85 -0.66 -8.77 0.07
CA SER A 85 0.26 -9.87 -0.28
C SER A 85 1.17 -10.26 0.89
N CYS A 86 1.69 -9.29 1.63
CA CYS A 86 2.51 -9.55 2.82
C CYS A 86 1.72 -10.23 3.95
N GLN A 87 0.46 -9.84 4.13
CA GLN A 87 -0.42 -10.44 5.13
C GLN A 87 -0.79 -11.87 4.74
N ILE A 88 -1.16 -12.12 3.48
CA ILE A 88 -1.42 -13.47 2.97
C ILE A 88 -0.19 -14.35 3.14
N LYS A 89 1.00 -13.86 2.80
CA LYS A 89 2.25 -14.62 2.97
C LYS A 89 2.48 -15.06 4.42
N LYS A 90 2.21 -14.20 5.40
CA LYS A 90 2.30 -14.52 6.84
C LYS A 90 1.26 -15.57 7.30
N MET A 91 0.21 -15.80 6.52
CA MET A 91 -0.85 -16.75 6.86
C MET A 91 -0.64 -18.11 6.22
N ILE A 92 0.07 -18.17 5.08
CA ILE A 92 0.38 -19.40 4.35
C ILE A 92 1.67 -20.05 4.88
N ILE A 93 2.63 -19.24 5.34
CA ILE A 93 3.94 -19.66 5.88
C ILE A 93 3.93 -19.44 7.37
#